data_AF-A0A0W1RA37-F1
#
_entry.id   AF-A0A0W1RA37-F1
#
_cell.length_a   1.000
_cell.length_b   1.000
_cell.length_c   1.000
_cell.angle_alpha   90.00
_cell.angle_beta   90.00
_cell.angle_gamma   90.00
#
_symmetry.space_group_name_H-M   'P 1'
#
loop_
_entity.id
_entity.type
_entity.pdbx_description
1 polymer ?
#
loop_
_entity_poly.entity_id
_entity_poly.type
_entity_poly.pdbx_seq_one_letter_code
_entity_poly.pdbx_strand_id
1 'polypeptide(L)'
;MSKDDRYGAAGDTYGDTPPAAENGADTSAADDDTESQTEAEQESADEKTASSGSEPAELPFIFARRTVKADRDALPVYVRPTTADRLDALERELDDRFDGDDVMSLDVREAVVTAGLRNVDDVVDVMEEWGYGRR
;
A
#
# COMPACT_ATOMS: atom_id res chain seq x y z
N MET A 1 15.59 32.35 0.72
CA MET A 1 15.42 30.89 0.85
C MET A 1 13.95 30.61 0.59
N SER A 2 13.62 30.18 -0.64
CA SER A 2 12.23 29.91 -1.05
C SER A 2 11.73 28.62 -0.40
N LYS A 3 10.40 28.47 -0.31
CA LYS A 3 9.71 27.42 0.44
C LYS A 3 9.72 26.05 -0.26
N ASP A 4 10.46 25.92 -1.36
CA ASP A 4 10.43 24.77 -2.27
C ASP A 4 11.53 23.72 -2.04
N ASP A 5 12.46 23.92 -1.12
CA ASP A 5 13.57 22.97 -0.88
C ASP A 5 13.32 21.99 0.28
N ARG A 6 12.09 21.86 0.80
CA ARG A 6 11.82 21.12 2.06
C ARG A 6 11.30 19.69 1.89
N TYR A 7 11.12 19.22 0.66
CA TYR A 7 10.81 17.81 0.40
C TYR A 7 11.92 17.22 -0.45
N GLY A 8 12.95 16.73 0.23
CA GLY A 8 13.92 15.84 -0.39
C GLY A 8 13.20 14.61 -0.95
N ALA A 9 13.68 14.15 -2.10
CA ALA A 9 13.11 13.04 -2.86
C ALA A 9 12.87 11.81 -1.97
N ALA A 10 11.61 11.61 -1.57
CA ALA A 10 11.12 10.28 -1.29
C ALA A 10 11.11 9.57 -2.65
N GLY A 11 12.13 8.74 -2.89
CA GLY A 11 12.24 7.88 -4.06
C GLY A 11 11.22 6.73 -4.02
N ASP A 12 10.00 7.00 -3.59
CA ASP A 12 8.87 6.10 -3.78
C ASP A 12 8.30 6.39 -5.17
N THR A 13 8.80 5.65 -6.14
CA THR A 13 8.23 5.55 -7.49
C THR A 13 6.90 4.79 -7.38
N TYR A 14 5.88 5.52 -6.93
CA TYR A 14 4.51 5.10 -7.05
C TYR A 14 4.00 5.54 -8.42
N GLY A 15 4.24 4.71 -9.43
CA GLY A 15 3.45 4.69 -10.66
C GLY A 15 3.73 5.77 -11.69
N ASP A 16 4.96 5.96 -12.13
CA ASP A 16 5.20 6.54 -13.47
C ASP A 16 6.45 5.94 -14.12
N THR A 17 6.25 5.08 -15.10
CA THR A 17 7.30 4.68 -16.05
C THR A 17 6.92 5.27 -17.41
N PRO A 18 7.40 6.48 -17.76
CA PRO A 18 7.27 6.96 -19.12
C PRO A 18 8.36 6.30 -19.97
N PRO A 19 8.06 5.67 -21.12
CA PRO A 19 9.11 5.23 -22.02
C PRO A 19 9.72 6.45 -22.72
N ALA A 20 10.97 6.77 -22.37
CA ALA A 20 11.79 7.68 -23.15
C ALA A 20 12.72 6.87 -24.07
N ALA A 21 12.56 7.03 -25.37
CA ALA A 21 13.64 6.86 -26.35
C ALA A 21 13.50 7.96 -27.41
N GLU A 22 14.60 8.69 -27.61
CA GLU A 22 14.64 9.99 -28.27
C GLU A 22 14.81 9.95 -29.80
N ASN A 23 14.41 11.09 -30.39
CA ASN A 23 14.96 11.78 -31.57
C ASN A 23 14.57 11.36 -33.01
N GLY A 24 13.88 12.30 -33.70
CA GLY A 24 13.82 12.35 -35.17
C GLY A 24 12.77 13.30 -35.77
N ALA A 25 13.15 14.57 -35.96
CA ALA A 25 12.77 15.50 -37.05
C ALA A 25 11.30 15.69 -37.55
N ASP A 26 10.85 16.95 -37.45
CA ASP A 26 10.10 17.78 -38.43
C ASP A 26 8.66 17.42 -38.89
N THR A 27 7.90 18.50 -39.10
CA THR A 27 6.64 18.69 -39.88
C THR A 27 5.25 18.43 -39.25
N SER A 28 4.54 19.57 -39.07
CA SER A 28 3.18 19.90 -39.50
C SER A 28 1.92 19.15 -39.00
N ALA A 29 1.04 20.01 -38.44
CA ALA A 29 -0.40 20.16 -38.75
C ALA A 29 -1.43 19.17 -38.16
N ALA A 30 -2.58 19.80 -37.86
CA ALA A 30 -3.78 19.31 -37.22
C ALA A 30 -4.55 18.19 -37.94
N ASP A 31 -5.44 17.58 -37.14
CA ASP A 31 -6.80 17.15 -37.44
C ASP A 31 -7.09 15.64 -37.55
N ASP A 32 -8.20 15.31 -36.88
CA ASP A 32 -9.23 14.32 -37.22
C ASP A 32 -9.14 12.86 -36.74
N ASP A 33 -10.22 12.53 -36.00
CA ASP A 33 -11.03 11.32 -35.94
C ASP A 33 -10.45 9.93 -36.26
N THR A 34 -10.71 8.97 -35.36
CA THR A 34 -11.27 7.65 -35.73
C THR A 34 -11.83 6.94 -34.49
N GLU A 35 -13.16 6.79 -34.49
CA GLU A 35 -13.97 5.90 -33.65
C GLU A 35 -13.56 4.41 -33.79
N SER A 36 -13.66 3.61 -32.71
CA SER A 36 -14.51 2.39 -32.72
C SER A 36 -14.36 1.47 -31.49
N GLN A 37 -15.52 1.23 -30.87
CA GLN A 37 -16.10 -0.08 -30.49
C GLN A 37 -15.62 -0.78 -29.21
N THR A 38 -16.41 -0.55 -28.15
CA THR A 38 -17.26 -1.48 -27.37
C THR A 38 -17.09 -3.01 -27.47
N GLU A 39 -17.43 -3.66 -26.34
CA GLU A 39 -17.70 -5.10 -26.05
C GLU A 39 -16.54 -5.85 -25.33
N ALA A 40 -16.72 -6.60 -24.25
CA ALA A 40 -17.91 -7.23 -23.68
C ALA A 40 -17.75 -7.50 -22.16
N GLU A 41 -18.88 -7.44 -21.45
CA GLU A 41 -19.14 -8.14 -20.19
C GLU A 41 -18.79 -9.64 -20.30
N GLN A 42 -18.07 -10.17 -19.30
CA GLN A 42 -18.12 -11.60 -18.98
C GLN A 42 -18.37 -11.76 -17.48
N GLU A 43 -19.66 -11.80 -17.17
CA GLU A 43 -20.22 -12.47 -16.01
C GLU A 43 -19.99 -13.99 -16.21
N SER A 44 -19.37 -14.64 -15.24
CA SER A 44 -19.37 -16.10 -15.13
C SER A 44 -19.54 -16.45 -13.66
N ALA A 45 -20.79 -16.57 -13.27
CA ALA A 45 -21.22 -17.34 -12.13
C ALA A 45 -21.01 -18.83 -12.46
N ASP A 46 -20.25 -19.56 -11.64
CA ASP A 46 -20.24 -21.00 -11.70
C ASP A 46 -20.12 -21.64 -10.29
N GLU A 47 -21.19 -22.35 -9.98
CA GLU A 47 -21.36 -23.54 -9.14
C GLU A 47 -20.86 -23.59 -7.69
N LYS A 48 -21.83 -23.40 -6.78
CA LYS A 48 -21.82 -23.94 -5.42
C LYS A 48 -21.91 -25.48 -5.47
N THR A 49 -20.77 -26.16 -5.39
CA THR A 49 -20.73 -27.56 -4.94
C THR A 49 -20.64 -27.61 -3.42
N ALA A 50 -21.75 -27.97 -2.77
CA ALA A 50 -21.79 -28.28 -1.35
C ALA A 50 -21.16 -29.67 -1.09
N SER A 51 -19.96 -29.67 -0.50
CA SER A 51 -19.37 -30.87 0.11
C SER A 51 -19.24 -30.63 1.61
N SER A 52 -20.00 -31.37 2.41
CA SER A 52 -19.87 -31.41 3.87
C SER A 52 -18.55 -32.07 4.27
N GLY A 53 -17.73 -31.39 5.06
CA GLY A 53 -16.66 -32.04 5.84
C GLY A 53 -15.40 -31.18 6.02
N SER A 54 -15.29 -30.57 7.20
CA SER A 54 -14.21 -29.66 7.67
C SER A 54 -14.33 -28.25 7.11
N GLU A 55 -14.50 -27.27 8.00
CA GLU A 55 -14.23 -25.86 7.67
C GLU A 55 -12.84 -25.83 7.03
N PRO A 56 -12.68 -25.34 5.78
CA PRO A 56 -11.37 -25.24 5.19
C PRO A 56 -10.51 -24.39 6.13
N ALA A 57 -9.37 -24.93 6.57
CA ALA A 57 -8.43 -24.15 7.37
C ALA A 57 -8.11 -22.87 6.58
N GLU A 58 -8.47 -21.72 7.14
CA GLU A 58 -8.27 -20.44 6.48
C GLU A 58 -6.77 -20.26 6.26
N LEU A 59 -6.37 -20.15 4.98
CA LEU A 59 -4.98 -19.96 4.63
C LEU A 59 -4.48 -18.67 5.32
N PRO A 60 -3.27 -18.68 5.91
CA PRO A 60 -2.69 -17.45 6.44
C PRO A 60 -2.72 -16.34 5.39
N PHE A 61 -2.98 -15.11 5.83
CA PHE A 61 -3.28 -13.96 4.97
C PHE A 61 -2.31 -13.78 3.79
N ILE A 62 -1.00 -13.95 4.01
CA ILE A 62 0.02 -13.80 2.97
C ILE A 62 -0.14 -14.81 1.81
N PHE A 63 -0.68 -16.00 2.07
CA PHE A 63 -0.90 -17.05 1.06
C PHE A 63 -2.28 -16.98 0.40
N ALA A 64 -3.23 -16.27 1.03
CA ALA A 64 -4.59 -16.13 0.51
C ALA A 64 -4.73 -14.94 -0.47
N ARG A 65 -3.90 -13.90 -0.33
CA ARG A 65 -4.03 -12.65 -1.10
C ARG A 65 -3.53 -12.76 -2.54
N ARG A 66 -4.16 -12.01 -3.45
CA ARG A 66 -3.73 -11.89 -4.85
C ARG A 66 -2.64 -10.84 -5.08
N THR A 67 -2.72 -9.72 -4.36
CA THR A 67 -1.73 -8.63 -4.39
C THR A 67 -1.57 -8.07 -3.00
N VAL A 68 -0.52 -7.26 -2.76
CA VAL A 68 -0.35 -6.59 -1.46
C VAL A 68 -1.55 -5.70 -1.11
N LYS A 69 -2.24 -5.11 -2.09
CA LYS A 69 -3.41 -4.24 -1.87
C LYS A 69 -4.75 -4.96 -1.88
N ALA A 70 -4.77 -6.23 -2.28
CA ALA A 70 -6.02 -6.98 -2.41
C ALA A 70 -6.71 -7.02 -1.05
N ASP A 71 -8.04 -6.88 -1.08
CA ASP A 71 -8.90 -7.02 0.09
C ASP A 71 -8.63 -5.97 1.19
N ARG A 72 -8.13 -4.77 0.82
CA ARG A 72 -7.90 -3.64 1.75
C ARG A 72 -8.56 -2.34 1.30
N ASP A 73 -9.08 -1.62 2.28
CA ASP A 73 -9.45 -0.21 2.13
C ASP A 73 -8.22 0.69 2.30
N ALA A 74 -8.15 1.76 1.50
CA ALA A 74 -7.06 2.72 1.60
C ALA A 74 -7.23 3.65 2.82
N LEU A 75 -6.28 3.58 3.77
CA LEU A 75 -6.21 4.47 4.93
C LEU A 75 -4.98 5.38 4.86
N PRO A 76 -5.11 6.65 4.44
CA PRO A 76 -3.99 7.58 4.45
C PRO A 76 -3.67 8.04 5.88
N VAL A 77 -2.42 7.81 6.32
CA VAL A 77 -1.93 8.23 7.64
C VAL A 77 -0.70 9.11 7.47
N TYR A 78 -0.74 10.31 8.05
CA TYR A 78 0.42 11.20 8.14
C TYR A 78 1.04 11.08 9.53
N VAL A 79 2.35 10.86 9.57
CA VAL A 79 3.11 10.70 10.83
C VAL A 79 4.22 11.74 10.96
N ARG A 80 4.73 11.94 12.18
CA ARG A 80 5.89 12.81 12.42
C ARG A 80 7.17 12.16 11.86
N PRO A 81 8.22 12.92 11.51
CA PRO A 81 9.46 12.36 10.95
C PRO A 81 10.06 11.25 11.82
N THR A 82 10.11 11.46 13.15
CA THR A 82 10.61 10.46 14.10
C THR A 82 9.83 9.15 14.10
N THR A 83 8.54 9.19 13.76
CA THR A 83 7.70 7.99 13.64
C THR A 83 7.93 7.30 12.31
N ALA A 84 8.10 8.06 11.22
CA ALA A 84 8.47 7.52 9.91
C ALA A 84 9.82 6.78 9.98
N ASP A 85 10.85 7.40 10.56
CA ASP A 85 12.17 6.77 10.71
C ASP A 85 12.12 5.46 11.51
N ARG A 86 11.25 5.41 12.54
CA ARG A 86 11.03 4.20 13.35
C ARG A 86 10.30 3.10 12.59
N LEU A 87 9.37 3.46 11.71
CA LEU A 87 8.71 2.49 10.82
C LEU A 87 9.71 1.91 9.82
N ASP A 88 10.53 2.75 9.17
CA ASP A 88 11.55 2.29 8.24
C ASP A 88 12.59 1.37 8.91
N ALA A 89 12.96 1.66 10.16
CA ALA A 89 13.84 0.81 10.94
C ALA A 89 13.17 -0.53 11.30
N LEU A 90 11.89 -0.50 11.65
CA LEU A 90 11.11 -1.71 11.95
C LEU A 90 10.94 -2.58 10.71
N GLU A 91 10.69 -2.00 9.53
CA GLU A 91 10.58 -2.75 8.27
C GLU A 91 11.86 -3.57 8.03
N ARG A 92 13.04 -2.95 8.15
CA ARG A 92 14.33 -3.64 8.02
C ARG A 92 14.56 -4.71 9.09
N GLU A 93 14.19 -4.43 10.34
CA GLU A 93 14.30 -5.41 11.43
C GLU A 93 13.43 -6.65 11.17
N LEU A 94 12.23 -6.45 10.62
CA LEU A 94 11.32 -7.56 10.30
C LEU A 94 11.77 -8.35 9.08
N ASP A 95 12.30 -7.70 8.04
CA ASP A 95 12.93 -8.37 6.88
C ASP A 95 14.04 -9.32 7.35
N ASP A 96 14.94 -8.83 8.21
CA ASP A 96 16.04 -9.63 8.76
C ASP A 96 15.53 -10.80 9.64
N ARG A 97 14.40 -10.61 10.34
CA ARG A 97 13.86 -11.58 11.29
C ARG A 97 13.04 -12.69 10.66
N PHE A 98 12.36 -12.41 9.55
CA PHE A 98 11.57 -13.40 8.81
C PHE A 98 12.37 -14.09 7.70
N ASP A 99 13.69 -14.17 7.86
CA ASP A 99 14.61 -14.92 6.98
C ASP A 99 14.49 -14.56 5.49
N GLY A 100 14.12 -13.31 5.17
CA GLY A 100 13.98 -12.83 3.80
C GLY A 100 12.65 -13.18 3.12
N ASP A 101 11.61 -13.55 3.86
CA ASP A 101 10.23 -13.39 3.37
C ASP A 101 10.03 -11.93 2.90
N ASP A 102 9.30 -11.73 1.80
CA ASP A 102 9.08 -10.40 1.21
C ASP A 102 8.14 -9.58 2.11
N VAL A 103 8.70 -8.93 3.14
CA VAL A 103 7.95 -8.13 4.11
C VAL A 103 7.58 -6.80 3.46
N MET A 104 6.36 -6.76 2.92
CA MET A 104 5.86 -5.55 2.29
C MET A 104 5.64 -4.46 3.33
N SER A 105 6.07 -3.22 3.05
CA SER A 105 5.83 -2.05 3.93
C SER A 105 4.35 -1.88 4.30
N LEU A 106 3.43 -2.22 3.38
CA LEU A 106 1.99 -2.17 3.68
C LEU A 106 1.58 -3.16 4.78
N ASP A 107 2.19 -4.34 4.82
CA ASP A 107 1.96 -5.35 5.86
C ASP A 107 2.50 -4.91 7.21
N VAL A 108 3.70 -4.32 7.22
CA VAL A 108 4.29 -3.79 8.46
C VAL A 108 3.41 -2.67 9.04
N ARG A 109 2.96 -1.74 8.19
CA ARG A 109 2.10 -0.63 8.61
C ARG A 109 0.77 -1.14 9.16
N GLU A 110 0.13 -2.09 8.47
CA GLU A 110 -1.10 -2.71 8.97
C GLU A 110 -0.88 -3.48 10.27
N ALA A 111 0.24 -4.20 10.39
CA ALA A 111 0.60 -4.93 11.61
C ALA A 111 0.80 -3.98 12.80
N VAL A 112 1.46 -2.83 12.59
CA VAL A 112 1.64 -1.80 13.62
C VAL A 112 0.29 -1.22 14.06
N VAL A 113 -0.58 -0.86 13.10
CA VAL A 113 -1.94 -0.37 13.41
C VAL A 113 -2.72 -1.43 14.18
N THR A 114 -2.70 -2.67 13.73
CA THR A 114 -3.40 -3.80 14.35
C THR A 114 -2.87 -4.07 15.76
N ALA A 115 -1.56 -4.01 15.96
CA ALA A 115 -0.94 -4.18 17.26
C ALA A 115 -1.36 -3.06 18.24
N GLY A 116 -1.41 -1.80 17.77
CA GLY A 116 -1.92 -0.69 18.59
C GLY A 116 -3.41 -0.85 18.94
N LEU A 117 -4.23 -1.33 17.99
CA LEU A 117 -5.65 -1.61 18.26
C LEU A 117 -5.85 -2.78 19.24
N ARG A 118 -4.90 -3.73 19.30
CA ARG A 118 -4.90 -4.82 20.29
C ARG A 118 -4.39 -4.38 21.66
N ASN A 119 -3.55 -3.33 21.73
CA ASN A 119 -2.93 -2.82 22.95
C ASN A 119 -3.28 -1.33 23.12
N VAL A 120 -4.56 -1.06 23.37
CA VAL A 120 -5.09 0.32 23.42
C VAL A 120 -4.44 1.15 24.53
N ASP A 121 -4.02 0.53 25.63
CA ASP A 121 -3.35 1.23 26.72
C ASP A 121 -2.02 1.85 26.26
N ASP A 122 -1.22 1.16 25.44
CA ASP A 122 0.02 1.72 24.86
C ASP A 122 -0.29 2.93 23.96
N VAL A 123 -1.42 2.90 23.25
CA VAL A 123 -1.88 4.04 22.43
C VAL A 123 -2.26 5.21 23.32
N VAL A 124 -2.95 4.96 24.43
CA VAL A 124 -3.30 5.99 25.42
C VAL A 124 -2.04 6.62 26.00
N ASP A 125 -1.05 5.82 26.41
CA ASP A 125 0.22 6.31 26.96
C ASP A 125 0.95 7.24 25.98
N VAL A 126 1.03 6.85 24.70
CA VAL A 126 1.62 7.70 23.64
C VAL A 126 0.85 9.01 23.48
N MET A 127 -0.49 8.97 23.54
CA MET A 127 -1.32 10.17 23.47
C MET A 127 -1.14 11.06 24.70
N GLU A 128 -1.03 10.50 25.90
CA GLU A 128 -0.76 11.27 27.12
C GLU A 128 0.64 11.89 27.10
N GLU A 129 1.65 11.19 26.56
CA GLU A 129 2.98 11.74 26.33
C GLU A 129 2.90 12.98 25.43
N TRP A 130 2.12 12.91 24.36
CA TRP A 130 1.83 14.05 23.48
C TRP A 130 1.02 15.16 24.14
N GLY A 131 0.43 14.90 25.30
CA GLY A 131 -0.25 15.89 26.13
C GLY A 131 -1.77 15.89 26.01
N TYR A 132 -2.36 14.87 25.39
CA TYR A 132 -3.78 14.63 25.55
C TYR A 132 -4.12 14.35 27.03
N GLY A 133 -5.34 14.67 27.46
CA GLY A 133 -5.80 14.44 28.84
C GLY A 133 -5.26 15.41 29.90
N ARG A 134 -4.17 16.16 29.63
CA ARG A 134 -3.68 17.23 30.51
C ARG A 134 -4.64 18.43 30.46
N ARG A 135 -5.34 18.71 31.56
CA ARG A 135 -6.18 19.90 31.77
C ARG A 135 -5.64 20.73 32.92
#